data_AF-A0A3D1XTD4-F1
#
_entry.id   AF-A0A3D1XTD4-F1
#
_cell.length_a   1.000
_cell.length_b   1.000
_cell.length_c   1.000
_cell.angle_alpha   90.00
_cell.angle_beta   90.00
_cell.angle_gamma   90.00
#
_symmetry.space_group_name_H-M   'P 1'
#
loop_
_entity.id
_entity.type
_entity.pdbx_description
1 polymer ?
#
loop_
_entity_poly.entity_id
_entity_poly.type
_entity_poly.pdbx_seq_one_letter_code
_entity_poly.pdbx_strand_id
1 'polypeptide(L)' 'KQLNLNKPLVCVPTTYNQTNEDELSAAGFRIIIHANHLLRSAYKAMMETAKTILRDQRSFEADPLCSTVREIFKT' A
#
# COMPACT_ATOMS: atom_id res chain seq x y z
N LYS A 1 13.81 24.42 17.18
CA LYS A 1 14.16 25.30 16.04
C LYS A 1 12.99 25.31 15.06
N GLN A 2 12.28 26.42 14.89
CA GLN A 2 11.29 26.56 13.82
C GLN A 2 12.03 26.60 12.48
N LEU A 3 11.65 25.71 11.57
CA LEU A 3 12.16 25.72 10.20
C LEU A 3 11.45 26.85 9.44
N ASN A 4 12.05 28.03 9.34
CA ASN A 4 11.61 29.12 8.46
C ASN A 4 11.94 28.79 6.99
N LEU A 5 11.38 27.69 6.49
CA LEU A 5 11.52 27.25 5.12
C LEU A 5 10.21 27.55 4.40
N ASN A 6 10.23 28.50 3.47
CA ASN A 6 9.10 28.76 2.57
C ASN A 6 8.94 27.67 1.48
N LYS A 7 9.36 26.43 1.81
CA LYS A 7 9.40 25.27 0.93
C LYS A 7 8.40 24.21 1.43
N PRO A 8 7.77 23.43 0.55
CA PRO A 8 6.90 22.35 0.99
C PRO A 8 7.69 21.30 1.78
N LEU A 9 7.20 20.95 2.97
CA LEU A 9 7.70 19.82 3.74
C LEU A 9 7.00 18.54 3.26
N VAL A 10 7.79 17.51 2.98
CA VAL A 10 7.33 16.21 2.50
C VAL A 10 7.77 15.15 3.50
N CYS A 11 6.89 14.21 3.86
CA CYS A 11 7.25 13.06 4.68
C CYS A 11 6.85 11.74 4.03
N VAL A 12 7.48 10.67 4.50
CA VAL A 12 7.24 9.28 4.11
C VAL A 12 7.16 8.44 5.39
N PRO A 13 5.98 8.34 6.03
CA PRO A 13 5.84 7.78 7.37
C PRO A 13 5.89 6.24 7.44
N THR A 14 6.64 5.57 6.57
CA THR A 14 6.68 4.10 6.49
C THR A 14 7.17 3.44 7.78
N THR A 15 8.10 4.07 8.52
CA THR A 15 8.71 3.53 9.75
C THR A 15 8.16 4.14 11.04
N TYR A 16 7.30 5.16 10.94
CA TYR A 16 6.62 5.83 12.06
C TYR A 16 5.13 5.99 11.72
N ASN A 17 4.53 4.89 11.28
CA ASN A 17 3.17 4.79 10.75
C ASN A 17 2.06 4.81 11.82
N GLN A 18 2.40 5.13 13.07
CA GLN A 18 1.45 5.33 14.15
C GLN A 18 0.89 6.76 14.19
N THR A 19 1.60 7.70 13.58
CA THR A 19 1.19 9.12 13.50
C THR A 19 0.21 9.30 12.35
N ASN A 20 -0.93 9.93 12.64
CA ASN A 20 -1.98 10.15 11.66
C ASN A 20 -1.64 11.31 10.72
N GLU A 21 -2.29 11.35 9.56
CA GLU A 21 -2.07 12.40 8.56
C GLU A 21 -2.40 13.80 9.10
N ASP A 22 -3.43 13.92 9.95
CA ASP A 22 -3.80 15.17 10.61
C ASP A 22 -2.69 15.72 11.51
N GLU A 23 -2.00 14.84 12.25
CA GLU A 23 -0.88 15.21 13.12
C GLU A 23 0.35 15.63 12.30
N LEU A 24 0.63 14.91 11.21
CA LEU A 24 1.70 15.27 10.27
C LEU A 24 1.40 16.61 9.58
N SER A 25 0.14 16.85 9.21
CA SER A 25 -0.30 18.11 8.62
C SER A 25 -0.16 19.26 9.63
N ALA A 26 -0.60 19.07 10.88
CA ALA A 26 -0.44 20.03 11.96
C ALA A 26 1.04 20.33 12.27
N ALA A 27 1.94 19.37 12.07
CA ALA A 27 3.38 19.54 12.18
C ALA A 27 4.02 20.30 11.00
N GLY A 28 3.25 20.63 9.96
CA GLY A 28 3.67 21.45 8.82
C GLY A 28 3.99 20.68 7.53
N PHE A 29 3.76 19.36 7.48
CA PHE A 29 3.91 18.58 6.25
C PHE A 29 2.76 18.86 5.28
N ARG A 30 3.10 19.11 4.00
CA ARG A 30 2.14 19.40 2.93
C ARG A 30 1.93 18.22 1.98
N ILE A 31 2.87 17.29 1.96
CA ILE A 31 2.81 16.07 1.14
C ILE A 31 3.20 14.90 2.03
N ILE A 32 2.34 13.89 2.08
CA ILE A 32 2.51 12.66 2.83
C ILE A 32 2.54 11.51 1.81
N ILE A 33 3.60 10.72 1.79
CA ILE A 33 3.77 9.64 0.82
C ILE A 33 3.68 8.28 1.51
N HIS A 34 2.64 7.52 1.16
CA HIS A 34 2.51 6.10 1.49
C HIS A 34 3.32 5.24 0.52
N ALA A 35 4.64 5.21 0.70
CA ALA A 35 5.57 4.76 -0.35
C ALA A 35 5.34 3.36 -0.91
N ASN A 36 5.43 2.33 -0.07
CA ASN A 36 5.55 0.93 -0.53
C ASN A 36 4.43 0.01 -0.05
N HIS A 37 3.38 0.58 0.54
CA HIS A 37 2.28 -0.19 1.12
C HIS A 37 1.53 -1.02 0.07
N LEU A 38 1.27 -0.45 -1.12
CA LEU A 38 0.58 -1.16 -2.20
C LEU A 38 1.39 -2.35 -2.69
N LEU A 39 2.69 -2.18 -2.96
CA LEU A 39 3.57 -3.28 -3.38
C LEU A 39 3.66 -4.38 -2.32
N ARG A 40 3.83 -4.01 -1.05
CA ARG A 40 3.88 -4.98 0.06
C ARG A 40 2.57 -5.75 0.23
N SER A 41 1.43 -5.07 0.03
CA SER A 41 0.11 -5.69 0.09
C SER A 41 -0.11 -6.67 -1.08
N ALA A 42 0.24 -6.26 -2.30
CA ALA A 42 0.18 -7.09 -3.49
C ALA A 42 1.08 -8.32 -3.34
N TYR A 43 2.31 -8.15 -2.83
CA TYR A 43 3.23 -9.26 -2.59
C TYR A 43 2.64 -10.32 -1.66
N LYS A 44 2.00 -9.90 -0.56
CA LYS A 44 1.33 -10.83 0.36
C LYS A 44 0.21 -11.59 -0.35
N ALA A 45 -0.67 -10.90 -1.09
CA ALA A 45 -1.75 -11.55 -1.82
C ALA A 45 -1.23 -12.53 -2.88
N MET A 46 -0.26 -12.10 -3.71
CA MET A 46 0.36 -12.93 -4.74
C MET A 46 1.02 -14.18 -4.15
N MET A 47 1.68 -14.06 -3.00
CA MET A 47 2.32 -15.19 -2.32
C MET A 47 1.28 -16.24 -1.88
N GLU A 48 0.15 -15.81 -1.32
CA GLU A 48 -0.91 -16.72 -0.89
C GLU A 48 -1.62 -17.39 -2.08
N THR A 49 -1.86 -16.66 -3.16
CA THR A 49 -2.36 -17.22 -4.43
C THR A 49 -1.39 -18.27 -4.98
N ALA A 50 -0.09 -17.97 -5.05
CA ALA A 50 0.91 -18.89 -5.58
C ALA A 50 1.04 -20.17 -4.74
N LYS A 51 1.06 -20.05 -3.40
CA LYS A 51 1.09 -21.20 -2.49
C LYS A 51 -0.16 -22.09 -2.63
N THR A 52 -1.32 -21.47 -2.81
CA THR A 52 -2.60 -22.19 -3.02
C THR A 52 -2.54 -22.99 -4.32
N ILE A 53 -2.14 -22.36 -5.42
CA ILE A 53 -1.97 -23.05 -6.72
C ILE A 53 -0.97 -24.21 -6.60
N LEU A 54 0.17 -23.98 -5.94
CA LEU A 54 1.21 -24.99 -5.76
C LEU A 54 0.72 -26.19 -4.93
N ARG A 55 0.02 -25.93 -3.83
CA ARG A 55 -0.51 -26.96 -2.93
C ARG A 55 -1.58 -27.81 -3.61
N ASP A 56 -2.53 -27.15 -4.27
CA ASP A 56 -3.72 -27.81 -4.81
C ASP A 56 -3.51 -28.31 -6.26
N GLN A 57 -2.35 -28.00 -6.86
CA GLN A 57 -1.95 -28.35 -8.22
C GLN A 57 -2.96 -27.88 -9.30
N ARG A 58 -3.78 -26.88 -8.97
CA ARG A 58 -4.76 -26.22 -9.83
C ARG A 58 -5.13 -24.86 -9.23
N SER A 59 -5.82 -24.02 -9.99
CA SER A 59 -6.15 -22.64 -9.58
C SER A 59 -7.57 -22.44 -9.04
N PHE A 60 -8.37 -23.50 -8.85
CA PHE A 60 -9.77 -23.37 -8.44
C PHE A 60 -9.91 -22.74 -7.03
N GLU A 61 -9.09 -23.19 -6.09
CA GLU A 61 -9.03 -22.69 -4.71
C GLU A 61 -8.47 -21.27 -4.62
N ALA A 62 -7.72 -20.86 -5.64
CA ALA A 62 -7.12 -19.53 -5.75
C ALA A 62 -8.07 -18.48 -6.35
N ASP A 63 -9.15 -18.90 -7.01
CA ASP A 63 -10.11 -18.01 -7.67
C ASP A 63 -10.71 -16.95 -6.72
N PRO A 64 -11.14 -17.29 -5.48
CA PRO A 64 -11.66 -16.30 -4.54
C PRO A 64 -10.62 -15.28 -4.02
N LEU A 65 -9.32 -15.53 -4.25
CA LEU A 65 -8.24 -14.62 -3.85
C LEU A 65 -7.93 -13.56 -4.92
N CYS A 66 -8.51 -13.73 -6.11
CA CYS A 66 -8.26 -12.89 -7.27
C CYS A 66 -9.43 -11.94 -7.53
N SER A 67 -9.13 -10.72 -7.97
CA SER A 67 -10.13 -9.86 -8.59
C SER A 67 -10.71 -10.55 -9.83
N THR A 68 -11.99 -10.28 -10.11
CA THR A 68 -12.62 -10.87 -11.30
C THR A 68 -11.96 -10.34 -12.57
N VAL A 69 -11.91 -11.19 -13.61
CA VAL A 69 -11.40 -10.78 -14.94
C VAL A 69 -12.15 -9.52 -15.44
N ARG A 70 -13.46 -9.48 -15.24
CA ARG A 70 -14.31 -8.34 -15.65
C ARG A 70 -13.92 -7.03 -14.96
N GLU A 71 -13.56 -7.09 -13.69
CA GLU A 71 -13.13 -5.91 -12.93
C GLU A 71 -11.82 -5.34 -13.46
N ILE A 72 -10.84 -6.21 -13.74
CA ILE A 72 -9.52 -5.81 -14.24
C ILE A 72 -9.58 -5.22 -15.66
N PHE A 73 -10.45 -5.73 -16.52
CA PHE A 73 -10.58 -5.27 -17.91
C PHE A 73 -11.69 -4.22 -18.12
N LYS A 74 -12.19 -3.60 -17.05
CA LYS A 74 -13.17 -2.52 -17.17
C LYS A 74 -12.50 -1.26 -17.74
N THR A 75 -13.02 -0.75 -18.85
CA THR A 75 -12.64 0.53 -19.47
C THR A 75 -13.67 1.61 -19.14
#